data_AF-A0A9D7I2H9-F1
#
_entry.id   AF-A0A9D7I2H9-F1
#
_cell.length_a   1.000
_cell.length_b   1.000
_cell.length_c   1.000
_cell.angle_alpha   90.00
_cell.angle_beta   90.00
_cell.angle_gamma   90.00
#
_symmetry.space_group_name_H-M   'P 1'
#
loop_
_entity.id
_entity.type
_entity.pdbx_description
1 polymer ?
#
loop_
_entity_poly.entity_id
_entity_poly.type
_entity_poly.pdbx_seq_one_letter_code
_entity_poly.pdbx_strand_id
1 'polypeptide(L)'
;MTETSPKRSFRQRMGLLIVCLHLALLAAALLYYVFKGFDLEELTALFAILAPVTALYGGIAFKSLGEDEPTNASIPPARSKTIRLLVWGHFLSIGLLISLKALAPNVLNFKEMTILLGVVESYFGAHMGTLVHVVFGKQ
;
A
#
# COMPACT_ATOMS: atom_id res chain seq x y z
N MET A 1 22.06 28.87 -12.06
CA MET A 1 22.11 28.00 -10.88
C MET A 1 21.05 26.93 -11.04
N THR A 2 21.42 25.74 -11.51
CA THR A 2 20.51 24.59 -11.57
C THR A 2 20.52 23.92 -10.21
N GLU A 3 19.49 24.19 -9.39
CA GLU A 3 19.22 23.41 -8.19
C GLU A 3 19.00 21.96 -8.61
N THR A 4 20.02 21.12 -8.47
CA THR A 4 19.86 19.68 -8.56
C THR A 4 19.09 19.24 -7.34
N SER A 5 17.76 19.19 -7.46
CA SER A 5 16.87 18.60 -6.45
C SER A 5 17.50 17.30 -5.95
N PRO A 6 17.69 17.12 -4.63
CA PRO A 6 18.36 15.94 -4.10
C PRO A 6 17.61 14.70 -4.59
N LYS A 7 18.32 13.79 -5.29
CA LYS A 7 17.76 12.53 -5.74
C LYS A 7 17.32 11.74 -4.51
N ARG A 8 16.01 11.77 -4.21
CA ARG A 8 15.40 10.96 -3.16
C ARG A 8 15.89 9.52 -3.26
N SER A 9 16.29 8.95 -2.12
CA SER A 9 16.79 7.58 -2.07
C SER A 9 15.72 6.59 -2.56
N PHE A 10 16.13 5.41 -3.03
CA PHE A 10 15.18 4.37 -3.44
C PHE A 10 14.15 4.06 -2.33
N ARG A 11 14.63 4.06 -1.07
CA ARG A 11 13.80 3.87 0.13
C ARG A 11 12.72 4.94 0.26
N GLN A 12 13.09 6.21 0.16
CA GLN A 12 12.15 7.35 0.19
C GLN A 12 11.14 7.29 -0.96
N ARG A 13 11.58 6.93 -2.18
CA ARG A 13 10.68 6.81 -3.34
C ARG A 13 9.66 5.68 -3.16
N MET A 14 10.07 4.54 -2.60
CA MET A 14 9.17 3.43 -2.32
C MET A 14 8.23 3.73 -1.15
N GLY A 15 8.72 4.34 -0.07
CA GLY A 15 7.88 4.81 1.02
C GLY A 15 6.80 5.79 0.53
N LEU A 16 7.19 6.80 -0.26
CA LEU A 16 6.25 7.75 -0.84
C LEU A 16 5.25 7.09 -1.80
N LEU A 17 5.72 6.18 -2.68
CA LEU A 17 4.83 5.45 -3.59
C LEU A 17 3.77 4.67 -2.82
N ILE A 18 4.19 3.95 -1.79
CA ILE A 18 3.31 3.13 -0.95
C ILE A 18 2.29 4.02 -0.22
N VAL A 19 2.72 5.13 0.39
CA VAL A 19 1.82 6.09 1.04
C VAL A 19 0.82 6.67 0.05
N CYS A 20 1.28 7.08 -1.14
CA CYS A 20 0.40 7.60 -2.19
C CYS A 20 -0.62 6.56 -2.65
N LEU A 21 -0.22 5.30 -2.88
CA LEU A 21 -1.13 4.22 -3.27
C LEU A 21 -2.14 3.92 -2.16
N HIS A 22 -1.72 3.97 -0.90
CA HIS A 22 -2.59 3.76 0.25
C HIS A 22 -3.64 4.86 0.40
N LEU A 23 -3.21 6.12 0.34
CA LEU A 23 -4.11 7.27 0.36
C LEU A 23 -5.07 7.24 -0.85
N ALA A 24 -4.60 6.80 -2.02
CA ALA A 24 -5.45 6.63 -3.19
C ALA A 24 -6.51 5.53 -2.98
N LEU A 25 -6.17 4.41 -2.34
CA LEU A 25 -7.15 3.38 -1.98
C LEU A 25 -8.21 3.90 -0.99
N LEU A 26 -7.79 4.63 0.04
CA LEU A 26 -8.72 5.23 1.00
C LEU A 26 -9.66 6.23 0.32
N ALA A 27 -9.11 7.09 -0.55
CA ALA A 27 -9.90 8.02 -1.35
C ALA A 27 -10.87 7.29 -2.28
N ALA A 28 -10.44 6.21 -2.94
CA ALA A 28 -11.30 5.39 -3.79
C ALA A 28 -12.43 4.72 -2.98
N ALA A 29 -12.14 4.17 -1.81
CA ALA A 29 -13.14 3.60 -0.91
C ALA A 29 -14.18 4.65 -0.49
N LEU A 30 -13.75 5.87 -0.14
CA LEU A 30 -14.64 6.99 0.17
C LEU A 30 -15.49 7.40 -1.03
N LEU A 31 -14.91 7.46 -2.23
CA LEU A 31 -15.66 7.73 -3.46
C LEU A 31 -16.72 6.66 -3.70
N TYR A 32 -16.37 5.38 -3.56
CA TYR A 32 -17.33 4.29 -3.70
C TYR A 32 -18.45 4.35 -2.66
N TYR A 33 -18.16 4.76 -1.42
CA TYR A 33 -19.20 5.03 -0.42
C TYR A 33 -20.16 6.13 -0.88
N VAL A 34 -19.64 7.27 -1.38
CA VAL A 34 -20.48 8.37 -1.91
C VAL A 34 -21.35 7.90 -3.08
N PHE A 35 -20.84 7.01 -3.93
CA PHE A 35 -21.59 6.38 -5.02
C PHE A 35 -22.50 5.22 -4.58
N LYS A 36 -22.69 5.00 -3.27
CA LYS A 36 -23.49 3.90 -2.70
C LYS A 36 -23.00 2.50 -3.07
N GLY A 37 -21.71 2.37 -3.38
CA GLY A 37 -21.03 1.09 -3.55
C GLY A 37 -20.72 0.40 -2.22
N PHE A 38 -20.77 1.13 -1.10
CA PHE A 38 -20.61 0.62 0.27
C PHE A 38 -21.60 1.27 1.23
N ASP A 39 -22.04 0.52 2.23
CA ASP A 39 -22.71 1.06 3.41
C ASP A 39 -21.69 1.50 4.48
N LEU A 40 -22.14 2.25 5.50
CA LEU A 40 -21.27 2.76 6.56
C LEU A 40 -20.54 1.64 7.32
N GLU A 41 -21.25 0.55 7.61
CA GLU A 41 -20.69 -0.62 8.29
C GLU A 41 -19.59 -1.28 7.45
N GLU A 42 -19.86 -1.45 6.15
CA GLU A 42 -18.91 -2.03 5.21
C GLU A 42 -17.68 -1.15 5.01
N LEU A 43 -17.86 0.17 4.91
CA LEU A 43 -16.75 1.12 4.82
C LEU A 43 -15.88 1.07 6.08
N THR A 44 -16.51 1.03 7.26
CA THR A 44 -15.80 0.94 8.55
C THR A 44 -15.01 -0.36 8.65
N ALA A 45 -15.61 -1.49 8.26
CA ALA A 45 -14.95 -2.78 8.23
C ALA A 45 -13.80 -2.81 7.20
N LEU A 46 -13.97 -2.18 6.03
CA LEU A 46 -12.90 -2.04 5.04
C LEU A 46 -11.72 -1.24 5.60
N PHE A 47 -11.97 -0.14 6.31
CA PHE A 47 -10.91 0.61 6.98
C PHE A 47 -10.23 -0.18 8.10
N ALA A 48 -10.96 -0.99 8.84
CA ALA A 48 -10.37 -1.89 9.84
C ALA A 48 -9.42 -2.90 9.19
N ILE A 49 -9.78 -3.47 8.03
CA ILE A 49 -8.92 -4.39 7.26
C ILE A 49 -7.70 -3.65 6.70
N LEU A 50 -7.84 -2.38 6.29
CA LEU A 50 -6.71 -1.58 5.79
C LEU A 50 -5.84 -0.99 6.91
N ALA A 51 -6.24 -1.09 8.18
CA ALA A 51 -5.53 -0.50 9.30
C ALA A 51 -4.10 -1.07 9.52
N PRO A 52 -3.85 -2.39 9.45
CA PRO A 52 -2.51 -2.96 9.55
C PRO A 52 -1.58 -2.44 8.45
N VAL A 53 -2.10 -2.33 7.23
CA VAL A 53 -1.41 -1.75 6.06
C VAL A 53 -1.07 -0.28 6.33
N THR A 54 -2.04 0.47 6.86
CA THR A 54 -1.86 1.88 7.27
C THR A 54 -0.77 2.02 8.33
N ALA A 55 -0.75 1.15 9.34
CA ALA A 55 0.23 1.18 10.42
C ALA A 55 1.65 0.87 9.92
N LEU A 56 1.78 -0.17 9.08
CA LEU A 56 3.06 -0.56 8.49
C LEU A 56 3.67 0.59 7.69
N TYR A 57 2.88 1.25 6.86
CA TYR A 57 3.36 2.31 5.97
C TYR A 57 3.41 3.68 6.63
N GLY A 58 2.53 3.95 7.59
CA GLY A 58 2.64 5.10 8.49
C GLY A 58 3.99 5.08 9.20
N GLY A 59 4.40 3.94 9.76
CA GLY A 59 5.72 3.78 10.38
C GLY A 59 6.87 4.07 9.43
N ILE A 60 6.77 3.65 8.16
CA ILE A 60 7.76 3.95 7.13
C ILE A 60 7.78 5.43 6.76
N ALA A 61 6.63 6.07 6.63
CA ALA A 61 6.50 7.49 6.31
C ALA A 61 7.10 8.36 7.43
N PHE A 62 6.77 8.07 8.69
CA PHE A 62 7.33 8.74 9.86
C PHE A 62 8.85 8.55 9.96
N LYS A 63 9.33 7.32 9.74
CA LYS A 63 10.78 7.05 9.72
C LYS A 63 11.50 7.80 8.60
N SER A 64 10.90 7.86 7.41
CA SER A 64 11.46 8.57 6.26
C SER A 64 11.47 10.10 6.42
N LEU A 65 10.62 10.67 7.27
CA LEU A 65 10.59 12.11 7.56
C LEU A 65 11.58 12.51 8.68
N GLY A 66 11.98 11.56 9.53
CA GLY A 66 12.88 11.81 10.66
C GLY A 66 14.36 11.48 10.42
N GLU A 67 14.73 10.88 9.28
CA GLU A 67 16.12 10.59 8.92
C GLU A 67 16.66 11.66 7.95
N ASP A 68 17.57 12.51 8.43
CA ASP A 68 18.27 13.54 7.62
C ASP A 68 19.34 12.95 6.68
N GLU A 69 19.75 11.69 6.86
CA GLU A 69 20.80 11.07 6.06
C GLU A 69 20.28 10.18 4.92
N PRO A 70 20.71 10.40 3.67
CA PRO A 70 20.49 9.46 2.59
C PRO A 70 21.34 8.21 2.84
N THR A 71 20.77 7.20 3.51
CA THR A 71 21.40 5.87 3.59
C THR A 71 21.60 5.33 2.16
N ASN A 72 22.84 5.37 1.68
CA ASN A 72 23.29 4.90 0.36
C ASN A 72 23.35 3.37 0.27
N ALA A 73 22.36 2.67 0.80
CA ALA A 73 22.24 1.22 0.58
C ALA A 73 21.77 1.00 -0.87
N SER A 74 22.71 0.73 -1.77
CA SER A 74 22.42 0.39 -3.16
C SER A 74 21.73 -0.98 -3.24
N ILE A 75 20.41 -0.98 -3.41
CA ILE A 75 19.67 -2.22 -3.68
C ILE A 75 19.94 -2.63 -5.14
N PRO A 76 20.29 -3.91 -5.42
CA PRO A 76 20.51 -4.38 -6.77
C PRO A 76 19.31 -4.11 -7.68
N PRO A 77 19.51 -3.74 -8.96
CA PRO A 77 18.44 -3.36 -9.88
C PRO A 77 17.40 -4.46 -10.15
N ALA A 78 17.79 -5.74 -10.08
CA ALA A 78 16.85 -6.86 -10.18
C ALA A 78 15.89 -6.90 -8.98
N ARG A 79 16.44 -6.73 -7.76
CA ARG A 79 15.66 -6.75 -6.52
C ARG A 79 14.73 -5.52 -6.41
N SER A 80 15.16 -4.35 -6.88
CA SER A 80 14.32 -3.15 -6.87
C SER A 80 13.11 -3.24 -7.81
N LYS A 81 13.25 -3.91 -8.97
CA LYS A 81 12.11 -4.21 -9.87
C LYS A 81 11.11 -5.16 -9.22
N THR A 82 11.58 -6.25 -8.61
CA THR A 82 10.70 -7.21 -7.90
C THR A 82 9.93 -6.53 -6.76
N ILE A 83 10.62 -5.70 -5.98
CA ILE A 83 10.00 -4.92 -4.89
C ILE A 83 8.88 -4.03 -5.44
N ARG A 84 9.17 -3.25 -6.49
CA ARG A 84 8.20 -2.36 -7.10
C ARG A 84 7.00 -3.13 -7.66
N LEU A 85 7.25 -4.26 -8.33
CA LEU A 85 6.20 -5.11 -8.87
C LEU A 85 5.32 -5.70 -7.76
N LEU A 86 5.91 -6.15 -6.65
CA LEU A 86 5.17 -6.70 -5.52
C LEU A 86 4.26 -5.64 -4.88
N VAL A 87 4.78 -4.43 -4.67
CA VAL A 87 3.99 -3.30 -4.14
C VAL A 87 2.83 -2.99 -5.08
N TRP A 88 3.09 -2.80 -6.37
CA TRP A 88 2.03 -2.52 -7.34
C TRP A 88 1.01 -3.65 -7.42
N GLY A 89 1.45 -4.91 -7.45
CA GLY A 89 0.58 -6.08 -7.47
C GLY A 89 -0.33 -6.15 -6.25
N HIS A 90 0.20 -5.88 -5.06
CA HIS A 90 -0.56 -5.85 -3.83
C HIS A 90 -1.67 -4.79 -3.87
N PHE A 91 -1.30 -3.53 -4.11
CA PHE A 91 -2.26 -2.42 -4.16
C PHE A 91 -3.28 -2.57 -5.29
N LEU A 92 -2.86 -3.07 -6.46
CA LEU A 92 -3.75 -3.33 -7.58
C LEU A 92 -4.74 -4.44 -7.26
N SER A 93 -4.31 -5.52 -6.60
CA SER A 93 -5.21 -6.62 -6.20
C SER A 93 -6.26 -6.17 -5.18
N ILE A 94 -5.86 -5.38 -4.17
CA ILE A 94 -6.79 -4.79 -3.20
C ILE A 94 -7.77 -3.85 -3.91
N GLY A 95 -7.24 -2.94 -4.74
CA GLY A 95 -8.06 -2.00 -5.50
C GLY A 95 -9.07 -2.69 -6.39
N LEU A 96 -8.66 -3.75 -7.10
CA LEU A 96 -9.55 -4.52 -7.97
C LEU A 96 -10.67 -5.20 -7.19
N LEU A 97 -10.40 -5.78 -6.02
CA LEU A 97 -11.43 -6.39 -5.18
C LEU A 97 -12.44 -5.36 -4.66
N ILE A 98 -11.94 -4.21 -4.18
CA ILE A 98 -12.78 -3.09 -3.71
C ILE A 98 -13.65 -2.56 -4.87
N SER A 99 -13.04 -2.31 -6.03
CA SER A 99 -13.74 -1.84 -7.23
C SER A 99 -14.77 -2.86 -7.72
N LEU A 100 -14.44 -4.15 -7.73
CA LEU A 100 -15.33 -5.20 -8.20
C LEU A 100 -16.57 -5.30 -7.32
N LYS A 101 -16.40 -5.28 -6.00
CA LYS A 101 -17.54 -5.23 -5.07
C LYS A 101 -18.36 -3.96 -5.25
N ALA A 102 -17.70 -2.81 -5.38
CA ALA A 102 -18.40 -1.52 -5.47
C ALA A 102 -19.17 -1.32 -6.78
N LEU A 103 -18.66 -1.83 -7.90
CA LEU A 103 -19.24 -1.62 -9.24
C LEU A 103 -20.07 -2.81 -9.72
N ALA A 104 -19.79 -4.01 -9.24
CA ALA A 104 -20.49 -5.24 -9.61
C ALA A 104 -20.85 -6.07 -8.37
N PRO A 105 -21.73 -5.55 -7.48
CA PRO A 105 -22.09 -6.23 -6.23
C PRO A 105 -22.78 -7.59 -6.46
N ASN A 106 -23.35 -7.81 -7.64
CA ASN A 106 -23.93 -9.11 -8.04
C ASN A 106 -22.88 -10.19 -8.32
N VAL A 107 -21.61 -9.81 -8.55
CA VAL A 107 -20.50 -10.73 -8.84
C VAL A 107 -19.70 -11.05 -7.58
N LEU A 108 -19.51 -10.06 -6.71
CA LEU A 108 -18.74 -10.21 -5.48
C LEU A 108 -19.42 -9.44 -4.34
N ASN A 109 -19.92 -10.16 -3.34
CA ASN A 109 -20.49 -9.54 -2.16
C ASN A 109 -19.41 -9.12 -1.15
N PHE A 110 -19.77 -8.31 -0.15
CA PHE A 110 -18.82 -7.79 0.83
C PHE A 110 -18.14 -8.87 1.67
N LYS A 111 -18.86 -9.92 2.03
CA LYS A 111 -18.31 -11.04 2.81
C LYS A 111 -17.26 -11.81 2.01
N GLU A 112 -17.53 -12.09 0.74
CA GLU A 112 -16.57 -12.74 -0.16
C GLU A 112 -15.36 -11.83 -0.42
N MET A 113 -15.59 -10.55 -0.66
CA MET A 113 -14.53 -9.56 -0.84
C MET A 113 -13.59 -9.52 0.38
N THR A 114 -14.12 -9.51 1.61
CA THR A 114 -13.30 -9.47 2.82
C THR A 114 -12.50 -10.76 3.02
N ILE A 115 -13.06 -11.93 2.70
CA ILE A 115 -12.31 -13.19 2.69
C ILE A 115 -11.15 -13.14 1.68
N LEU A 116 -11.43 -12.70 0.44
CA LEU A 116 -10.40 -12.57 -0.60
C LEU A 116 -9.32 -11.55 -0.22
N LEU A 117 -9.71 -10.42 0.39
CA LEU A 117 -8.77 -9.44 0.93
C LEU A 117 -7.89 -10.06 2.01
N GLY A 118 -8.44 -10.85 2.93
CA GLY A 118 -7.65 -11.56 3.93
C GLY A 118 -6.64 -12.54 3.32
N VAL A 119 -7.00 -13.24 2.24
CA VAL A 119 -6.07 -14.10 1.48
C VAL A 119 -4.97 -13.28 0.81
N VAL A 120 -5.34 -12.19 0.15
CA VAL A 120 -4.39 -11.25 -0.50
C VAL A 120 -3.45 -10.65 0.54
N GLU A 121 -3.96 -10.14 1.65
CA GLU A 121 -3.17 -9.61 2.77
C GLU A 121 -2.24 -10.67 3.34
N SER A 122 -2.70 -11.91 3.53
CA SER A 122 -1.85 -12.97 4.08
C SER A 122 -0.69 -13.30 3.13
N TYR A 123 -0.99 -13.45 1.83
CA TYR A 123 0.02 -13.76 0.81
C TYR A 123 1.05 -12.63 0.67
N PHE A 124 0.58 -11.40 0.49
CA PHE A 124 1.46 -10.25 0.30
C PHE A 124 2.10 -9.80 1.60
N GLY A 125 1.41 -9.86 2.73
CA GLY A 125 1.90 -9.46 4.05
C GLY A 125 3.15 -10.24 4.48
N ALA A 126 3.18 -11.55 4.21
CA ALA A 126 4.37 -12.38 4.43
C ALA A 126 5.59 -11.86 3.65
N HIS A 127 5.39 -11.36 2.43
CA HIS A 127 6.47 -10.87 1.57
C HIS A 127 6.81 -9.40 1.83
N MET A 128 5.81 -8.59 2.20
CA MET A 128 5.96 -7.17 2.54
C MET A 128 6.73 -6.99 3.84
N GLY A 129 6.59 -7.88 4.82
CA GLY A 129 7.43 -7.88 6.03
C GLY A 129 8.93 -8.01 5.72
N THR A 130 9.30 -8.96 4.86
CA THR A 130 10.68 -9.09 4.36
C THR A 130 11.13 -7.86 3.59
N LEU A 131 10.21 -7.24 2.85
CA LEU A 131 10.48 -6.03 2.06
C LEU A 131 10.79 -4.84 2.97
N VAL A 132 9.99 -4.62 4.02
CA VAL A 132 10.23 -3.58 5.02
C VAL A 132 11.55 -3.81 5.74
N HIS A 133 11.90 -5.05 6.05
CA HIS A 133 13.22 -5.36 6.62
C HIS A 133 14.37 -5.05 5.65
N VAL A 134 14.25 -5.43 4.38
CA VAL A 134 15.30 -5.18 3.37
C VAL A 134 15.45 -3.69 3.03
N VAL A 135 14.35 -2.93 3.05
CA VAL A 135 14.33 -1.51 2.65
C VAL A 135 14.54 -0.58 3.85
N PHE A 136 14.08 -0.94 5.06
CA PHE A 136 14.06 -0.08 6.24
C PHE A 136 14.66 -0.71 7.50
N GLY A 137 15.05 -1.98 7.48
CA GLY A 137 15.79 -2.60 8.58
C GLY A 137 17.16 -1.95 8.76
N LYS A 138 17.59 -1.78 10.02
CA LYS A 138 19.00 -1.53 10.33
C LYS A 138 19.77 -2.79 9.88
N GLN A 139 20.81 -2.60 9.07
CA GLN A 139 21.86 -3.62 8.95
C GLN A 139 22.61 -3.70 10.28
#